data_AF-A0A3D0HMH3-F1
#
_entry.id   AF-A0A3D0HMH3-F1
#
_cell.length_a   1.000
_cell.length_b   1.000
_cell.length_c   1.000
_cell.angle_alpha   90.00
_cell.angle_beta   90.00
_cell.angle_gamma   90.00
#
_symmetry.space_group_name_H-M   'P 1'
#
loop_
_entity.id
_entity.type
_entity.pdbx_description
1 polymer ?
#
loop_
_entity_poly.entity_id
_entity_poly.type
_entity_poly.pdbx_seq_one_letter_code
_entity_poly.pdbx_strand_id
1 'polypeptide(L)'
;MNAICRGDLKLLLTKKSIFVLIGTACFGAGMVISKVLNYTNSADSMTFIPAGKFATNIIKCFGGIYELFGVVSGGISPKVMSDYGIMALFAGAITSFILYIVIYYSVRLIKKQEKRPIVCMLLCVFVVNQLILLITDTNYASESFEFRYHIVTMIPSMLLIGVFLQDIKQRVNVLVISTICIVLFAGASFISFMNFRTYFETTQTGRVDNLMPIAEAAKKYDVNLIVDLALEGEAIYDGRILRLCDSDVNVTVYTDYNVGMGWGASSKYFENGRHTGKTMVMVPENSVDSVPSYIMSRMQLVEQMKGYNLYIVEKNIFDSISAFQNTWTKKSIDFPYSANFQVDGEINNRGELCVKPEGGTPLIGAPMTKNDGNYKVTLKYRQRGKNNEPNVKLGEFHITAADGRVLRSVDIMSGQRTAVIPEFHFEDGIEEVHYEVIANQNTRLRIASIQADYIEENK
;
A
#
# COMPACT_ATOMS: atom_id res chain seq x y z
N MET A 1 15.98 -30.26 -1.80
CA MET A 1 16.28 -31.31 -0.80
C MET A 1 16.14 -32.75 -1.27
N ASN A 2 15.14 -33.18 -2.06
CA ASN A 2 15.05 -34.61 -2.44
C ASN A 2 16.27 -35.14 -3.23
N ALA A 3 16.85 -34.31 -4.10
CA ALA A 3 18.16 -34.55 -4.74
C ALA A 3 19.32 -34.63 -3.73
N ILE A 4 19.31 -33.78 -2.70
CA ILE A 4 20.32 -33.74 -1.63
C ILE A 4 20.18 -34.96 -0.69
N CYS A 5 18.97 -35.31 -0.27
CA CYS A 5 18.66 -36.47 0.57
C CYS A 5 19.00 -37.79 -0.10
N ARG A 6 18.99 -37.84 -1.44
CA ARG A 6 19.33 -39.03 -2.24
C ARG A 6 20.72 -38.97 -2.86
N GLY A 7 21.44 -37.87 -2.72
CA GLY A 7 22.77 -37.66 -3.31
C GLY A 7 22.79 -37.68 -4.85
N ASP A 8 21.67 -37.37 -5.51
CA ASP A 8 21.54 -37.46 -6.96
C ASP A 8 20.95 -36.16 -7.54
N LEU A 9 21.81 -35.38 -8.19
CA LEU A 9 21.47 -34.11 -8.86
C LEU A 9 20.60 -34.31 -10.11
N LYS A 10 20.56 -35.51 -10.71
CA LYS A 10 19.70 -35.80 -11.87
C LYS A 10 18.22 -35.73 -11.53
N LEU A 11 17.87 -35.84 -10.24
CA LEU A 11 16.50 -35.63 -9.75
C LEU A 11 15.97 -34.20 -9.98
N LEU A 12 16.86 -33.20 -10.16
CA LEU A 12 16.47 -31.83 -10.51
C LEU A 12 15.94 -31.70 -11.95
N LEU A 13 16.11 -32.71 -12.81
CA LEU A 13 15.64 -32.72 -14.20
C LEU A 13 14.41 -33.63 -14.42
N THR A 14 13.73 -34.03 -13.35
CA THR A 14 12.58 -34.93 -13.43
C THR A 14 11.27 -34.19 -13.70
N LYS A 15 10.19 -34.91 -14.08
CA LYS A 15 8.83 -34.35 -14.23
C LYS A 15 8.35 -33.55 -13.01
N LYS A 16 8.90 -33.79 -11.82
CA LYS A 16 8.58 -33.05 -10.58
C LYS A 16 9.13 -31.61 -10.59
N SER A 17 10.19 -31.35 -11.34
CA SER A 17 10.76 -30.00 -11.54
C SER A 17 9.87 -29.12 -12.40
N ILE A 18 9.04 -29.70 -13.25
CA ILE A 18 8.03 -28.99 -14.06
C ILE A 18 7.06 -28.24 -13.14
N PHE A 19 6.66 -28.83 -12.02
CA PHE A 19 5.76 -28.16 -11.07
C PHE A 19 6.40 -26.93 -10.43
N VAL A 20 7.70 -27.00 -10.12
CA VAL A 20 8.46 -25.85 -9.61
C VAL A 20 8.57 -24.77 -10.67
N LEU A 21 8.87 -25.15 -11.92
CA LEU A 21 8.95 -24.22 -13.05
C LEU A 21 7.60 -23.54 -13.34
N ILE A 22 6.49 -24.30 -13.31
CA ILE A 22 5.13 -23.74 -13.44
C ILE A 22 4.83 -22.79 -12.28
N GLY A 23 5.16 -23.16 -11.05
CA GLY A 23 5.00 -22.27 -9.89
C GLY A 23 5.75 -20.95 -10.04
N THR A 24 7.02 -21.02 -10.48
CA THR A 24 7.83 -19.83 -10.77
C THR A 24 7.24 -19.00 -11.92
N ALA A 25 6.76 -19.64 -12.98
CA ALA A 25 6.13 -18.96 -14.11
C ALA A 25 4.82 -18.26 -13.69
N CYS A 26 3.98 -18.92 -12.88
CA CYS A 26 2.77 -18.33 -12.32
C CYS A 26 3.08 -17.14 -11.40
N PHE A 27 4.14 -17.22 -10.58
CA PHE A 27 4.61 -16.10 -9.77
C PHE A 27 5.03 -14.91 -10.66
N GLY A 28 5.83 -15.16 -11.70
CA GLY A 28 6.22 -14.12 -12.67
C GLY A 28 5.02 -13.50 -13.37
N ALA A 29 4.06 -14.31 -13.83
CA ALA A 29 2.83 -13.83 -14.43
C ALA A 29 2.00 -12.98 -13.46
N GLY A 30 1.90 -13.40 -12.19
CA GLY A 30 1.24 -12.65 -11.13
C GLY A 30 1.87 -11.28 -10.87
N MET A 31 3.20 -11.19 -10.86
CA MET A 31 3.93 -9.92 -10.74
C MET A 31 3.64 -8.98 -11.92
N VAL A 32 3.62 -9.52 -13.14
CA VAL A 32 3.28 -8.74 -14.35
C VAL A 32 1.83 -8.24 -14.29
N ILE A 33 0.88 -9.12 -13.92
CA ILE A 33 -0.53 -8.74 -13.76
C ILE A 33 -0.67 -7.67 -12.67
N SER A 34 0.00 -7.81 -11.52
CA SER A 34 -0.01 -6.81 -10.45
C SER A 34 0.45 -5.44 -10.92
N LYS A 35 1.54 -5.40 -11.72
CA LYS A 35 2.08 -4.17 -12.30
C LYS A 35 1.12 -3.55 -13.31
N VAL A 36 0.53 -4.35 -14.19
CA VAL A 36 -0.51 -3.88 -15.13
C VAL A 36 -1.71 -3.31 -14.34
N LEU A 37 -2.05 -3.94 -13.22
CA LEU A 37 -3.18 -3.52 -12.41
C LEU A 37 -2.87 -2.34 -11.46
N ASN A 38 -1.62 -1.87 -11.39
CA ASN A 38 -1.11 -0.91 -10.39
C ASN A 38 -1.52 -1.24 -8.95
N TYR A 39 -1.55 -2.52 -8.60
CA TYR A 39 -1.60 -2.90 -7.20
C TYR A 39 -0.25 -2.58 -6.56
N THR A 40 -0.26 -1.74 -5.53
CA THR A 40 0.91 -1.54 -4.66
C THR A 40 1.14 -2.84 -3.90
N ASN A 41 2.11 -3.63 -4.35
CA ASN A 41 2.45 -4.91 -3.77
C ASN A 41 3.60 -4.73 -2.79
N SER A 42 3.49 -5.28 -1.58
CA SER A 42 4.58 -5.18 -0.60
C SER A 42 5.85 -5.94 -1.00
N ALA A 43 5.74 -6.81 -2.02
CA ALA A 43 6.88 -7.48 -2.65
C ALA A 43 7.87 -6.49 -3.30
N ASP A 44 7.39 -5.37 -3.86
CA ASP A 44 8.25 -4.38 -4.53
C ASP A 44 9.07 -3.54 -3.53
N SER A 45 8.67 -3.53 -2.26
CA SER A 45 9.35 -2.82 -1.17
C SER A 45 10.29 -3.69 -0.32
N MET A 46 10.33 -5.01 -0.55
CA MET A 46 11.23 -5.89 0.21
C MET A 46 12.67 -5.70 -0.25
N THR A 47 13.53 -5.25 0.67
CA THR A 47 14.96 -5.05 0.41
C THR A 47 15.79 -6.13 1.09
N PHE A 48 17.05 -6.29 0.66
CA PHE A 48 18.00 -7.06 1.47
C PHE A 48 18.39 -6.28 2.71
N ILE A 49 18.67 -6.99 3.79
CA ILE A 49 19.08 -6.34 5.02
C ILE A 49 20.47 -5.70 4.88
N PRO A 50 20.66 -4.45 5.33
CA PRO A 50 21.99 -3.85 5.41
C PRO A 50 22.91 -4.65 6.34
N ALA A 51 24.19 -4.78 5.98
CA ALA A 51 25.16 -5.59 6.73
C ALA A 51 25.21 -5.27 8.23
N GLY A 52 25.12 -3.97 8.60
CA GLY A 52 25.13 -3.53 10.00
C GLY A 52 23.91 -3.95 10.84
N LYS A 53 22.82 -4.40 10.21
CA LYS A 53 21.58 -4.84 10.88
C LYS A 53 21.40 -6.37 10.89
N PHE A 54 22.31 -7.12 10.25
CA PHE A 54 22.17 -8.56 10.05
C PHE A 54 22.00 -9.32 11.38
N ALA A 55 22.85 -9.07 12.38
CA ALA A 55 22.77 -9.75 13.67
C ALA A 55 21.44 -9.50 14.40
N THR A 56 20.96 -8.25 14.39
CA THR A 56 19.67 -7.89 15.00
C THR A 56 18.51 -8.59 14.29
N ASN A 57 18.59 -8.76 12.98
CA ASN A 57 17.54 -9.46 12.22
C ASN A 57 17.50 -10.95 12.51
N ILE A 58 18.64 -11.60 12.78
CA ILE A 58 18.63 -12.99 13.24
C ILE A 58 17.78 -13.10 14.51
N ILE A 59 18.04 -12.25 15.50
CA ILE A 59 17.32 -12.25 16.78
C ILE A 59 15.84 -11.97 16.57
N LYS A 60 15.51 -10.91 15.82
CA LYS A 60 14.12 -10.54 15.50
C LYS A 60 13.39 -11.63 14.74
N CYS A 61 14.05 -12.31 13.81
CA CYS A 61 13.46 -13.40 13.03
C CYS A 61 13.08 -14.60 13.91
N PHE A 62 13.89 -14.97 14.91
CA PHE A 62 13.48 -16.00 15.87
C PHE A 62 12.43 -15.50 16.88
N GLY A 63 12.53 -14.23 17.30
CA GLY A 63 11.51 -13.57 18.13
C GLY A 63 10.14 -13.54 17.44
N GLY A 64 10.12 -13.29 16.12
CA GLY A 64 8.92 -13.29 15.28
C GLY A 64 8.18 -14.63 15.25
N ILE A 65 8.87 -15.76 15.46
CA ILE A 65 8.20 -17.05 15.61
C ILE A 65 7.38 -17.08 16.91
N TYR A 66 7.91 -16.55 18.01
CA TYR A 66 7.20 -16.45 19.28
C TYR A 66 6.08 -15.41 19.23
N GLU A 67 6.29 -14.30 18.51
CA GLU A 67 5.29 -13.27 18.26
C GLU A 67 4.12 -13.81 17.43
N LEU A 68 4.37 -14.66 16.43
CA LEU A 68 3.34 -15.30 15.61
C LEU A 68 2.30 -16.07 16.45
N PHE A 69 2.73 -16.73 17.52
CA PHE A 69 1.86 -17.48 18.41
C PHE A 69 1.30 -16.64 19.57
N GLY A 70 1.63 -15.35 19.65
CA GLY A 70 1.16 -14.45 20.70
C GLY A 70 1.90 -14.60 22.03
N VAL A 71 3.13 -15.11 22.02
CA VAL A 71 3.95 -15.28 23.25
C VAL A 71 4.54 -13.95 23.70
N VAL A 72 5.02 -13.17 22.74
CA VAL A 72 5.53 -11.82 22.93
C VAL A 72 4.75 -10.88 22.02
N SER A 73 4.57 -9.63 22.44
CA SER A 73 4.01 -8.59 21.59
C SER A 73 4.95 -7.39 21.60
N GLY A 74 5.11 -6.72 20.46
CA GLY A 74 6.05 -5.60 20.31
C GLY A 74 5.85 -4.44 21.30
N GLY A 75 4.64 -4.26 21.87
CA GLY A 75 4.32 -3.10 22.71
C GLY A 75 3.68 -3.38 24.08
N ILE A 76 3.31 -4.63 24.41
CA ILE A 76 2.58 -4.94 25.65
C ILE A 76 3.28 -6.08 26.39
N SER A 77 3.63 -5.81 27.66
CA SER A 77 4.14 -6.80 28.63
C SER A 77 3.01 -7.19 29.60
N PRO A 78 2.17 -8.20 29.30
CA PRO A 78 1.11 -8.61 30.21
C PRO A 78 1.69 -9.21 31.50
N LYS A 79 0.96 -9.07 32.60
CA LYS A 79 1.28 -9.80 33.84
C LYS A 79 1.16 -11.30 33.58
N VAL A 80 2.13 -12.10 34.03
CA VAL A 80 2.19 -13.56 33.79
C VAL A 80 0.90 -14.30 34.22
N MET A 81 0.28 -13.86 35.32
CA MET A 81 -0.93 -14.49 35.88
C MET A 81 -2.25 -13.90 35.35
N SER A 82 -2.24 -12.99 34.37
CA SER A 82 -3.47 -12.56 33.71
C SER A 82 -3.91 -13.58 32.65
N ASP A 83 -5.15 -13.47 32.17
CA ASP A 83 -5.67 -14.33 31.08
C ASP A 83 -4.73 -14.32 29.86
N TYR A 84 -4.26 -13.12 29.45
CA TYR A 84 -3.29 -12.95 28.36
C TYR A 84 -1.91 -13.53 28.71
N GLY A 85 -1.44 -13.38 29.95
CA GLY A 85 -0.17 -13.96 30.39
C GLY A 85 -0.18 -15.49 30.40
N ILE A 86 -1.28 -16.11 30.86
CA ILE A 86 -1.46 -17.56 30.85
C ILE A 86 -1.57 -18.08 29.42
N MET A 87 -2.30 -17.37 28.54
CA MET A 87 -2.36 -17.69 27.11
C MET A 87 -0.96 -17.67 26.48
N ALA A 88 -0.17 -16.63 26.74
CA ALA A 88 1.20 -16.50 26.24
C ALA A 88 2.10 -17.65 26.75
N LEU A 89 1.93 -18.13 27.98
CA LEU A 89 2.65 -19.30 28.49
C LEU A 89 2.32 -20.58 27.73
N PHE A 90 1.03 -20.86 27.48
CA PHE A 90 0.62 -22.01 26.68
C PHE A 90 1.15 -21.92 25.25
N ALA A 91 1.05 -20.74 24.64
CA ALA A 91 1.60 -20.47 23.31
C ALA A 91 3.12 -20.69 23.29
N GLY A 92 3.84 -20.23 24.32
CA GLY A 92 5.28 -20.39 24.45
C GLY A 92 5.71 -21.85 24.57
N ALA A 93 4.97 -22.64 25.35
CA ALA A 93 5.20 -24.07 25.48
C ALA A 93 4.97 -24.81 24.15
N ILE A 94 3.86 -24.54 23.46
CA ILE A 94 3.55 -25.14 22.15
C ILE A 94 4.58 -24.75 21.09
N THR A 95 4.92 -23.47 21.01
CA THR A 95 5.92 -22.95 20.05
C THR A 95 7.28 -23.60 20.28
N SER A 96 7.74 -23.65 21.53
CA SER A 96 9.00 -24.28 21.90
C SER A 96 9.00 -25.80 21.61
N PHE A 97 7.85 -26.46 21.79
CA PHE A 97 7.69 -27.88 21.45
C PHE A 97 7.78 -28.12 19.94
N ILE A 98 7.16 -27.27 19.10
CA ILE A 98 7.28 -27.36 17.64
C ILE A 98 8.73 -27.15 17.21
N LEU A 99 9.41 -26.13 17.75
CA LEU A 99 10.82 -25.86 17.45
C LEU A 99 11.73 -27.01 17.87
N TYR A 100 11.47 -27.62 19.03
CA TYR A 100 12.16 -28.84 19.45
C TYR A 100 12.02 -29.96 18.43
N ILE A 101 10.82 -30.21 17.89
CA ILE A 101 10.59 -31.24 16.87
C ILE A 101 11.34 -30.93 15.57
N VAL A 102 11.34 -29.66 15.14
CA VAL A 102 12.10 -29.21 13.96
C VAL A 102 13.59 -29.48 14.15
N ILE A 103 14.16 -29.12 15.31
CA ILE A 103 15.57 -29.37 15.64
C ILE A 103 15.84 -30.88 15.70
N TYR A 104 14.98 -31.65 16.36
CA TYR A 104 15.09 -33.10 16.49
C TYR A 104 15.21 -33.79 15.12
N TYR A 105 14.29 -33.48 14.19
CA TYR A 105 14.34 -34.06 12.85
C TYR A 105 15.48 -33.51 12.00
N SER A 106 15.85 -32.23 12.18
CA SER A 106 17.00 -31.64 11.48
C SER A 106 18.31 -32.35 11.85
N VAL A 107 18.54 -32.61 13.15
CA VAL A 107 19.71 -33.36 13.62
C VAL A 107 19.71 -34.79 13.08
N ARG A 108 18.56 -35.48 13.09
CA ARG A 108 18.46 -36.84 12.54
C ARG A 108 18.67 -36.88 11.02
N LEU A 109 18.23 -35.85 10.30
CA LEU A 109 18.46 -35.71 8.86
C LEU A 109 19.96 -35.54 8.56
N ILE A 110 20.65 -34.63 9.29
CA ILE A 110 22.10 -34.40 9.15
C ILE A 110 22.89 -35.68 9.49
N LYS A 111 22.48 -36.40 10.53
CA LYS A 111 23.07 -37.70 10.91
C LYS A 111 22.65 -38.86 9.99
N LYS A 112 21.90 -38.61 8.91
CA LYS A 112 21.39 -39.61 7.95
C LYS A 112 20.50 -40.71 8.56
N GLN A 113 19.91 -40.42 9.72
CA GLN A 113 19.00 -41.32 10.47
C GLN A 113 17.53 -41.12 10.11
N GLU A 114 17.19 -40.02 9.44
CA GLU A 114 15.86 -39.75 8.91
C GLU A 114 15.92 -39.74 7.39
N LYS A 115 15.01 -40.51 6.75
CA LYS A 115 14.97 -40.71 5.30
C LYS A 115 13.57 -40.56 4.72
N ARG A 116 12.55 -40.40 5.58
CA ARG A 116 11.15 -40.28 5.15
C ARG A 116 10.98 -39.00 4.32
N PRO A 117 10.51 -39.10 3.06
CA PRO A 117 10.38 -37.93 2.18
C PRO A 117 9.53 -36.80 2.76
N ILE A 118 8.46 -37.13 3.50
CA ILE A 118 7.57 -36.14 4.12
C ILE A 118 8.32 -35.25 5.11
N VAL A 119 9.14 -35.82 5.99
CA VAL A 119 9.92 -35.06 6.98
C VAL A 119 10.92 -34.14 6.27
N CYS A 120 11.60 -34.65 5.25
CA CYS A 120 12.52 -33.86 4.44
C CYS A 120 11.82 -32.70 3.72
N MET A 121 10.61 -32.91 3.20
CA MET A 121 9.83 -31.85 2.53
C MET A 121 9.43 -30.76 3.52
N LEU A 122 8.86 -31.11 4.68
CA LEU A 122 8.41 -30.15 5.69
C LEU A 122 9.59 -29.35 6.26
N LEU A 123 10.72 -30.01 6.55
CA LEU A 123 11.95 -29.32 6.96
C LEU A 123 12.52 -28.43 5.85
N CYS A 124 12.40 -28.82 4.58
CA CYS A 124 12.83 -27.98 3.46
C CYS A 124 12.06 -26.67 3.41
N VAL A 125 10.74 -26.72 3.60
CA VAL A 125 9.90 -25.52 3.64
C VAL A 125 10.32 -24.63 4.80
N PHE A 126 10.53 -25.20 5.99
CA PHE A 126 11.01 -24.45 7.15
C PHE A 126 12.37 -23.77 6.87
N VAL A 127 13.38 -24.54 6.47
CA VAL A 127 14.75 -24.04 6.31
C VAL A 127 14.87 -23.01 5.20
N VAL A 128 14.28 -23.26 4.02
CA VAL A 128 14.41 -22.34 2.87
C VAL A 128 13.78 -20.98 3.18
N ASN A 129 12.54 -20.98 3.71
CA ASN A 129 11.89 -19.73 4.08
C ASN A 129 12.61 -19.02 5.23
N GLN A 130 13.11 -19.77 6.23
CA GLN A 130 13.89 -19.17 7.31
C GLN A 130 15.17 -18.51 6.78
N LEU A 131 15.88 -19.14 5.85
CA LEU A 131 17.08 -18.55 5.22
C LEU A 131 16.76 -17.26 4.46
N ILE A 132 15.63 -17.20 3.75
CA ILE A 132 15.17 -15.99 3.07
C ILE A 132 14.91 -14.87 4.10
N LEU A 133 14.15 -15.17 5.15
CA LEU A 133 13.80 -14.20 6.19
C LEU A 133 15.01 -13.65 6.97
N LEU A 134 16.09 -14.43 7.08
CA LEU A 134 17.33 -13.98 7.71
C LEU A 134 18.07 -12.89 6.89
N ILE A 135 17.90 -12.88 5.56
CA ILE A 135 18.62 -11.97 4.65
C ILE A 135 17.76 -10.83 4.10
N THR A 136 16.43 -10.93 4.20
CA THR A 136 15.50 -9.88 3.76
C THR A 136 15.13 -8.94 4.91
N ASP A 137 15.01 -7.64 4.63
CA ASP A 137 14.43 -6.67 5.56
C ASP A 137 12.90 -6.76 5.50
N THR A 138 12.30 -7.25 6.59
CA THR A 138 10.85 -7.46 6.73
C THR A 138 10.21 -6.49 7.73
N ASN A 139 10.90 -5.42 8.14
CA ASN A 139 10.44 -4.51 9.19
C ASN A 139 9.57 -3.34 8.67
N TYR A 140 8.93 -3.44 7.51
CA TYR A 140 8.28 -2.27 6.89
C TYR A 140 6.95 -1.85 7.54
N ALA A 141 6.31 -2.72 8.34
CA ALA A 141 5.01 -2.43 8.97
C ALA A 141 4.95 -2.70 10.49
N SER A 142 6.06 -3.11 11.11
CA SER A 142 6.17 -3.34 12.56
C SER A 142 7.58 -3.04 13.06
N GLU A 143 7.68 -2.50 14.28
CA GLU A 143 8.97 -2.24 14.95
C GLU A 143 9.74 -3.55 15.24
N SER A 144 9.03 -4.68 15.35
CA SER A 144 9.53 -5.97 15.85
C SER A 144 9.95 -6.99 14.80
N PHE A 145 9.50 -6.91 13.53
CA PHE A 145 9.60 -7.87 12.41
C PHE A 145 8.21 -8.38 12.00
N GLU A 146 7.91 -8.49 10.69
CA GLU A 146 6.61 -9.00 10.22
C GLU A 146 6.46 -10.51 10.50
N PHE A 147 6.03 -10.84 11.72
CA PHE A 147 5.88 -12.20 12.25
C PHE A 147 4.98 -13.11 11.40
N ARG A 148 4.04 -12.52 10.65
CA ARG A 148 3.11 -13.24 9.76
C ARG A 148 3.84 -14.05 8.67
N TYR A 149 5.05 -13.68 8.29
CA TYR A 149 5.83 -14.45 7.32
C TYR A 149 6.22 -15.84 7.82
N HIS A 150 6.23 -16.07 9.14
CA HIS A 150 6.45 -17.40 9.70
C HIS A 150 5.26 -18.35 9.55
N ILE A 151 4.08 -17.90 9.10
CA ILE A 151 2.94 -18.79 8.84
C ILE A 151 3.31 -19.91 7.86
N VAL A 152 4.06 -19.55 6.80
CA VAL A 152 4.50 -20.47 5.74
C VAL A 152 5.45 -21.55 6.28
N THR A 153 6.22 -21.26 7.33
CA THR A 153 7.14 -22.23 7.96
C THR A 153 6.49 -23.01 9.09
N MET A 154 5.67 -22.36 9.89
CA MET A 154 5.14 -22.94 11.12
C MET A 154 3.95 -23.87 10.87
N ILE A 155 3.04 -23.57 9.94
CA ILE A 155 1.93 -24.49 9.60
C ILE A 155 2.46 -25.86 9.15
N PRO A 156 3.41 -25.97 8.19
CA PRO A 156 3.99 -27.25 7.83
C PRO A 156 4.73 -27.93 8.99
N SER A 157 5.38 -27.15 9.87
CA SER A 157 6.12 -27.68 11.02
C SER A 157 5.19 -28.32 12.06
N MET A 158 3.95 -27.83 12.21
CA MET A 158 2.95 -28.47 13.08
C MET A 158 2.63 -29.91 12.63
N LEU A 159 2.68 -30.20 11.32
CA LEU A 159 2.44 -31.56 10.81
C LEU A 159 3.51 -32.55 11.29
N LEU A 160 4.70 -32.08 11.67
CA LEU A 160 5.75 -32.92 12.25
C LEU A 160 5.39 -33.45 13.64
N ILE A 161 4.45 -32.81 14.35
CA ILE A 161 3.95 -33.30 15.65
C ILE A 161 3.38 -34.71 15.48
N GLY A 162 2.55 -34.95 14.46
CA GLY A 162 1.98 -36.28 14.22
C GLY A 162 3.05 -37.35 13.96
N VAL A 163 4.08 -37.01 13.18
CA VAL A 163 5.21 -37.90 12.90
C VAL A 163 6.00 -38.19 14.17
N PHE A 164 6.24 -37.17 14.99
CA PHE A 164 6.94 -37.30 16.27
C PHE A 164 6.18 -38.18 17.26
N LEU A 165 4.86 -37.96 17.38
CA LEU A 165 3.98 -38.79 18.22
C LEU A 165 4.00 -40.26 17.79
N GLN A 166 4.05 -40.54 16.49
CA GLN A 166 4.18 -41.91 15.98
C GLN A 166 5.53 -42.54 16.35
N ASP A 167 6.62 -41.79 16.28
CA ASP A 167 7.96 -42.27 16.62
C ASP A 167 8.10 -42.57 18.12
N ILE A 168 7.56 -41.70 18.99
CA ILE A 168 7.61 -41.93 20.45
C ILE A 168 6.64 -43.02 20.89
N LYS A 169 5.56 -43.29 20.15
CA LYS A 169 4.57 -44.33 20.49
C LYS A 169 5.20 -45.71 20.68
N GLN A 170 6.31 -45.97 20.01
CA GLN A 170 7.06 -47.22 20.13
C GLN A 170 7.92 -47.31 21.40
N ARG A 171 8.10 -46.20 22.13
CA ARG A 171 9.05 -46.07 23.25
C ARG A 171 8.40 -45.64 24.57
N VAL A 172 7.21 -45.06 24.54
CA VAL A 172 6.52 -44.56 25.73
C VAL A 172 5.12 -45.17 25.86
N ASN A 173 4.62 -45.23 27.09
CA ASN A 173 3.27 -45.71 27.40
C ASN A 173 2.22 -44.84 26.69
N VAL A 174 1.14 -45.48 26.22
CA VAL A 174 -0.04 -44.81 25.63
C VAL A 174 -0.55 -43.68 26.51
N LEU A 175 -0.53 -43.83 27.84
CA LEU A 175 -0.93 -42.76 28.77
C LEU A 175 -0.12 -41.47 28.58
N VAL A 176 1.20 -41.56 28.37
CA VAL A 176 2.06 -40.38 28.17
C VAL A 176 1.70 -39.67 26.87
N ILE A 177 1.47 -40.44 25.80
CA ILE A 177 1.07 -39.91 24.49
C ILE A 177 -0.29 -39.23 24.59
N SER A 178 -1.26 -39.88 25.24
CA SER A 178 -2.58 -39.32 25.48
C SER A 178 -2.49 -38.03 26.28
N THR A 179 -1.67 -37.97 27.32
CA THR A 179 -1.44 -36.74 28.10
C THR A 179 -0.86 -35.62 27.23
N ILE A 180 0.15 -35.91 26.39
CA ILE A 180 0.71 -34.91 25.46
C ILE A 180 -0.38 -34.40 24.51
N CYS A 181 -1.16 -35.30 23.90
CA CYS A 181 -2.25 -34.92 23.00
C CYS A 181 -3.32 -34.07 23.71
N ILE A 182 -3.71 -34.43 24.92
CA ILE A 182 -4.69 -33.68 25.72
C ILE A 182 -4.16 -32.29 26.05
N VAL A 183 -2.90 -32.16 26.49
CA VAL A 183 -2.30 -30.87 26.83
C VAL A 183 -2.18 -29.98 25.58
N LEU A 184 -1.73 -30.53 24.45
CA LEU A 184 -1.65 -29.81 23.18
C LEU A 184 -3.04 -29.35 22.71
N PHE A 185 -4.04 -30.22 22.78
CA PHE A 185 -5.40 -29.90 22.36
C PHE A 185 -6.06 -28.86 23.28
N ALA A 186 -5.91 -29.02 24.60
CA ALA A 186 -6.42 -28.07 25.58
C ALA A 186 -5.75 -26.70 25.43
N GLY A 187 -4.43 -26.67 25.28
CA GLY A 187 -3.67 -25.44 25.06
C GLY A 187 -4.07 -24.74 23.74
N ALA A 188 -4.16 -25.49 22.64
CA ALA A 188 -4.60 -24.95 21.35
C ALA A 188 -6.06 -24.45 21.40
N SER A 189 -6.94 -25.15 22.10
CA SER A 189 -8.34 -24.74 22.29
C SER A 189 -8.44 -23.47 23.14
N PHE A 190 -7.66 -23.36 24.21
CA PHE A 190 -7.60 -22.18 25.05
C PHE A 190 -7.08 -20.95 24.28
N ILE A 191 -5.98 -21.11 23.53
CA ILE A 191 -5.45 -20.06 22.66
C ILE A 191 -6.49 -19.65 21.61
N SER A 192 -7.15 -20.62 20.97
CA SER A 192 -8.17 -20.34 19.95
C SER A 192 -9.38 -19.61 20.54
N PHE A 193 -9.83 -20.01 21.73
CA PHE A 193 -10.92 -19.34 22.44
C PHE A 193 -10.55 -17.90 22.82
N MET A 194 -9.36 -17.68 23.37
CA MET A 194 -8.88 -16.34 23.72
C MET A 194 -8.74 -15.46 22.49
N ASN A 195 -8.14 -15.97 21.41
CA ASN A 195 -8.04 -15.25 20.14
C ASN A 195 -9.43 -14.94 19.55
N PHE A 196 -10.37 -15.88 19.61
CA PHE A 196 -11.74 -15.65 19.16
C PHE A 196 -12.43 -14.59 20.01
N ARG A 197 -12.28 -14.63 21.34
CA ARG A 197 -12.80 -13.63 22.25
C ARG A 197 -12.22 -12.25 21.94
N THR A 198 -10.89 -12.13 21.82
CA THR A 198 -10.23 -10.86 21.44
C THR A 198 -10.72 -10.39 20.07
N TYR A 199 -10.76 -11.27 19.07
CA TYR A 199 -11.29 -10.95 17.75
C TYR A 199 -12.73 -10.44 17.85
N PHE A 200 -13.60 -11.13 18.59
CA PHE A 200 -15.00 -10.78 18.76
C PHE A 200 -15.17 -9.45 19.50
N GLU A 201 -14.43 -9.22 20.60
CA GLU A 201 -14.38 -7.94 21.32
C GLU A 201 -13.87 -6.80 20.43
N THR A 202 -12.94 -7.07 19.50
CA THR A 202 -12.36 -6.06 18.60
C THR A 202 -13.23 -5.82 17.36
N THR A 203 -14.00 -6.82 16.92
CA THR A 203 -14.85 -6.73 15.72
C THR A 203 -16.30 -6.37 16.02
N GLN A 204 -16.82 -6.64 17.22
CA GLN A 204 -18.04 -6.03 17.76
C GLN A 204 -17.82 -4.57 18.22
N THR A 205 -16.99 -3.82 17.51
CA THR A 205 -16.91 -2.36 17.68
C THR A 205 -18.14 -1.66 17.08
N GLY A 206 -19.03 -2.40 16.40
CA GLY A 206 -20.12 -1.83 15.61
C GLY A 206 -19.61 -1.00 14.43
N ARG A 207 -18.31 -1.05 14.11
CA ARG A 207 -17.69 -0.26 13.04
C ARG A 207 -18.33 -0.55 11.68
N VAL A 208 -18.52 -1.81 11.32
CA VAL A 208 -19.20 -2.18 10.06
C VAL A 208 -20.63 -1.63 10.04
N ASP A 209 -21.38 -1.83 11.14
CA ASP A 209 -22.75 -1.31 11.27
C ASP A 209 -22.81 0.23 11.25
N ASN A 210 -21.74 0.91 11.67
CA ASN A 210 -21.62 2.37 11.64
C ASN A 210 -21.23 2.89 10.24
N LEU A 211 -20.49 2.10 9.45
CA LEU A 211 -20.00 2.48 8.12
C LEU A 211 -20.97 2.09 7.00
N MET A 212 -21.77 1.04 7.18
CA MET A 212 -22.77 0.60 6.19
C MET A 212 -23.75 1.71 5.78
N PRO A 213 -24.28 2.55 6.70
CA PRO A 213 -25.08 3.73 6.32
C PRO A 213 -24.36 4.74 5.42
N ILE A 214 -23.03 4.87 5.54
CA ILE A 214 -22.24 5.76 4.68
C ILE A 214 -22.20 5.22 3.25
N ALA A 215 -22.06 3.90 3.08
CA ALA A 215 -22.15 3.26 1.76
C ALA A 215 -23.56 3.43 1.14
N GLU A 216 -24.62 3.32 1.95
CA GLU A 216 -25.99 3.60 1.52
C GLU A 216 -26.20 5.07 1.13
N ALA A 217 -25.60 6.02 1.87
CA ALA A 217 -25.61 7.43 1.52
C ALA A 217 -24.96 7.66 0.16
N ALA A 218 -23.84 6.98 -0.15
CA ALA A 218 -23.21 7.07 -1.46
C ALA A 218 -24.17 6.71 -2.60
N LYS A 219 -24.95 5.63 -2.43
CA LYS A 219 -26.01 5.25 -3.39
C LYS A 219 -27.10 6.30 -3.49
N LYS A 220 -27.57 6.81 -2.35
CA LYS A 220 -28.62 7.85 -2.27
C LYS A 220 -28.24 9.12 -3.05
N TYR A 221 -26.96 9.52 -3.01
CA TYR A 221 -26.47 10.73 -3.70
C TYR A 221 -25.94 10.47 -5.12
N ASP A 222 -26.09 9.24 -5.63
CA ASP A 222 -25.58 8.80 -6.94
C ASP A 222 -24.07 9.01 -7.07
N VAL A 223 -23.33 8.46 -6.10
CA VAL A 223 -21.87 8.54 -6.01
C VAL A 223 -21.27 7.13 -6.10
N ASN A 224 -20.27 6.99 -6.97
CA ASN A 224 -19.52 5.75 -7.17
C ASN A 224 -18.07 5.81 -6.64
N LEU A 225 -17.66 6.96 -6.07
CA LEU A 225 -16.36 7.17 -5.42
C LEU A 225 -16.53 7.90 -4.08
N ILE A 226 -16.07 7.25 -3.01
CA ILE A 226 -15.87 7.85 -1.70
C ILE A 226 -14.38 8.12 -1.50
N VAL A 227 -14.04 9.36 -1.14
CA VAL A 227 -12.71 9.77 -0.67
C VAL A 227 -12.78 9.88 0.85
N ASP A 228 -12.10 8.98 1.54
CA ASP A 228 -11.90 9.03 2.99
C ASP A 228 -10.67 9.87 3.32
N LEU A 229 -10.89 11.05 3.91
CA LEU A 229 -9.84 11.90 4.45
C LEU A 229 -9.51 11.44 5.88
N ALA A 230 -8.77 10.35 5.96
CA ALA A 230 -8.31 9.73 7.20
C ALA A 230 -7.13 10.49 7.83
N LEU A 231 -7.37 11.74 8.23
CA LEU A 231 -6.34 12.67 8.71
C LEU A 231 -5.81 12.31 10.12
N GLU A 232 -6.50 11.45 10.87
CA GLU A 232 -6.12 11.10 12.24
C GLU A 232 -6.34 9.62 12.59
N GLY A 233 -5.37 9.07 13.32
CA GLY A 233 -5.51 7.83 14.11
C GLY A 233 -6.01 6.62 13.33
N GLU A 234 -7.13 6.07 13.78
CA GLU A 234 -7.70 4.83 13.24
C GLU A 234 -8.65 5.04 12.04
N ALA A 235 -8.89 6.29 11.60
CA ALA A 235 -9.78 6.57 10.47
C ALA A 235 -9.33 5.85 9.18
N ILE A 236 -8.03 5.59 9.04
CA ILE A 236 -7.45 4.82 7.91
C ILE A 236 -8.06 3.42 7.80
N TYR A 237 -8.45 2.81 8.93
CA TYR A 237 -9.09 1.50 8.94
C TYR A 237 -10.56 1.57 8.50
N ASP A 238 -11.23 2.68 8.74
CA ASP A 238 -12.65 2.84 8.44
C ASP A 238 -12.89 2.88 6.93
N GLY A 239 -12.11 3.65 6.14
CA GLY A 239 -12.18 3.58 4.68
C GLY A 239 -11.84 2.21 4.10
N ARG A 240 -11.01 1.41 4.79
CA ARG A 240 -10.72 0.01 4.39
C ARG A 240 -11.90 -0.91 4.65
N ILE A 241 -12.55 -0.76 5.80
CA ILE A 241 -13.75 -1.54 6.16
C ILE A 241 -14.92 -1.16 5.25
N LEU A 242 -15.06 0.12 4.89
CA LEU A 242 -16.13 0.62 4.03
C LEU A 242 -16.14 -0.04 2.64
N ARG A 243 -14.98 -0.42 2.10
CA ARG A 243 -14.86 -1.22 0.85
C ARG A 243 -15.52 -2.59 0.93
N LEU A 244 -15.66 -3.14 2.14
CA LEU A 244 -16.30 -4.42 2.38
C LEU A 244 -17.81 -4.27 2.58
N CYS A 245 -18.28 -3.05 2.89
CA CYS A 245 -19.71 -2.76 3.05
C CYS A 245 -20.43 -2.77 1.69
N ASP A 246 -19.76 -2.33 0.62
CA ASP A 246 -20.35 -2.26 -0.71
C ASP A 246 -19.32 -2.41 -1.84
N SER A 247 -19.53 -3.38 -2.74
CA SER A 247 -18.63 -3.65 -3.85
C SER A 247 -18.79 -2.71 -5.05
N ASP A 248 -19.92 -2.00 -5.15
CA ASP A 248 -20.23 -1.12 -6.28
C ASP A 248 -19.70 0.31 -6.06
N VAL A 249 -19.37 0.65 -4.81
CA VAL A 249 -18.80 1.94 -4.43
C VAL A 249 -17.29 1.82 -4.28
N ASN A 250 -16.54 2.62 -5.03
CA ASN A 250 -15.09 2.68 -4.90
C ASN A 250 -14.73 3.55 -3.69
N VAL A 251 -13.77 3.11 -2.86
CA VAL A 251 -13.31 3.88 -1.71
C VAL A 251 -11.80 4.08 -1.77
N THR A 252 -11.36 5.33 -1.81
CA THR A 252 -9.95 5.73 -1.70
C THR A 252 -9.68 6.35 -0.34
N VAL A 253 -8.52 6.06 0.23
CA VAL A 253 -8.11 6.59 1.55
C VAL A 253 -6.96 7.56 1.35
N TYR A 254 -7.04 8.71 2.02
CA TYR A 254 -6.10 9.82 1.94
C TYR A 254 -5.67 10.18 3.37
N THR A 255 -4.36 10.18 3.64
CA THR A 255 -3.81 10.61 4.94
C THR A 255 -3.56 12.11 5.01
N ASP A 256 -3.62 12.77 3.86
CA ASP A 256 -3.72 14.21 3.70
C ASP A 256 -4.54 14.49 2.43
N TYR A 257 -5.03 15.71 2.22
CA TYR A 257 -5.89 16.05 1.08
C TYR A 257 -5.26 15.76 -0.30
N ASN A 258 -3.94 15.58 -0.39
CA ASN A 258 -3.23 15.20 -1.60
C ASN A 258 -2.35 13.96 -1.44
N VAL A 259 -2.42 13.23 -0.31
CA VAL A 259 -1.61 12.03 -0.06
C VAL A 259 -2.49 10.79 0.05
N GLY A 260 -2.59 10.04 -1.06
CA GLY A 260 -3.33 8.78 -1.13
C GLY A 260 -2.57 7.60 -0.53
N MET A 261 -3.27 6.75 0.23
CA MET A 261 -2.72 5.53 0.84
C MET A 261 -3.24 4.27 0.13
N GLY A 262 -2.36 3.61 -0.64
CA GLY A 262 -2.67 2.43 -1.43
C GLY A 262 -2.81 1.11 -0.66
N TRP A 263 -2.69 1.12 0.68
CA TRP A 263 -2.59 -0.11 1.46
C TRP A 263 -3.85 -0.97 1.37
N GLY A 264 -3.76 -2.08 0.61
CA GLY A 264 -4.89 -2.96 0.33
C GLY A 264 -5.98 -2.32 -0.55
N ALA A 265 -5.63 -1.29 -1.33
CA ALA A 265 -6.50 -0.53 -2.21
C ALA A 265 -5.98 -0.54 -3.64
N SER A 266 -6.86 -0.28 -4.61
CA SER A 266 -6.40 0.18 -5.92
C SER A 266 -6.04 1.67 -5.85
N SER A 267 -4.86 2.05 -6.34
CA SER A 267 -4.48 3.46 -6.56
C SER A 267 -5.16 4.08 -7.78
N LYS A 268 -6.05 3.35 -8.45
CA LYS A 268 -6.73 3.75 -9.69
C LYS A 268 -7.34 5.16 -9.61
N TYR A 269 -7.92 5.56 -8.48
CA TYR A 269 -8.58 6.88 -8.36
C TYR A 269 -7.73 7.93 -7.64
N PHE A 270 -6.44 7.66 -7.42
CA PHE A 270 -5.51 8.68 -6.93
C PHE A 270 -5.13 9.70 -7.98
N GLU A 271 -5.20 9.31 -9.26
CA GLU A 271 -5.10 10.21 -10.41
C GLU A 271 -6.49 10.79 -10.72
N ASN A 272 -6.62 12.11 -10.64
CA ASN A 272 -7.89 12.80 -10.86
C ASN A 272 -8.53 12.49 -12.21
N GLY A 273 -7.73 12.32 -13.27
CA GLY A 273 -8.18 12.00 -14.62
C GLY A 273 -9.04 10.73 -14.74
N ARG A 274 -9.07 9.88 -13.70
CA ARG A 274 -9.85 8.62 -13.65
C ARG A 274 -11.28 8.78 -13.18
N HIS A 275 -11.61 9.87 -12.51
CA HIS A 275 -12.97 10.12 -12.03
C HIS A 275 -13.30 11.61 -12.13
N THR A 276 -14.22 11.94 -13.03
CA THR A 276 -14.66 13.33 -13.26
C THR A 276 -16.07 13.60 -12.74
N GLY A 277 -16.72 12.57 -12.20
CA GLY A 277 -18.07 12.65 -11.66
C GLY A 277 -18.11 13.16 -10.23
N LYS A 278 -19.30 13.08 -9.64
CA LYS A 278 -19.57 13.41 -8.25
C LYS A 278 -18.77 12.49 -7.33
N THR A 279 -18.18 13.05 -6.27
CA THR A 279 -17.41 12.32 -5.26
C THR A 279 -17.98 12.65 -3.89
N MET A 280 -18.12 11.63 -3.05
CA MET A 280 -18.42 11.80 -1.64
C MET A 280 -17.11 11.86 -0.86
N VAL A 281 -17.02 12.80 0.07
CA VAL A 281 -15.85 12.97 0.92
C VAL A 281 -16.25 12.68 2.36
N MET A 282 -15.62 11.68 2.95
CA MET A 282 -15.80 11.32 4.35
C MET A 282 -14.69 12.00 5.15
N VAL A 283 -15.06 12.86 6.11
CA VAL A 283 -14.10 13.59 6.96
C VAL A 283 -14.45 13.35 8.42
N PRO A 284 -13.51 12.89 9.27
CA PRO A 284 -13.74 12.80 10.71
C PRO A 284 -14.19 14.16 11.28
N GLU A 285 -15.19 14.15 12.17
CA GLU A 285 -15.76 15.38 12.77
C GLU A 285 -14.69 16.24 13.47
N ASN A 286 -13.72 15.60 14.12
CA ASN A 286 -12.60 16.25 14.81
C ASN A 286 -11.50 16.77 13.88
N SER A 287 -11.50 16.39 12.60
CA SER A 287 -10.43 16.73 11.66
C SER A 287 -10.85 17.70 10.56
N VAL A 288 -12.08 18.24 10.63
CA VAL A 288 -12.59 19.22 9.65
C VAL A 288 -11.69 20.44 9.54
N ASP A 289 -11.20 20.94 10.68
CA ASP A 289 -10.34 22.14 10.73
C ASP A 289 -8.94 21.90 10.13
N SER A 290 -8.53 20.64 10.01
CA SER A 290 -7.26 20.24 9.40
C SER A 290 -7.33 20.22 7.86
N VAL A 291 -8.53 20.21 7.28
CA VAL A 291 -8.71 20.24 5.83
C VAL A 291 -8.50 21.68 5.33
N PRO A 292 -7.64 21.92 4.31
CA PRO A 292 -7.42 23.27 3.81
C PRO A 292 -8.71 23.97 3.37
N SER A 293 -8.82 25.27 3.68
CA SER A 293 -10.01 26.08 3.38
C SER A 293 -10.39 26.09 1.89
N TYR A 294 -9.40 26.03 0.99
CA TYR A 294 -9.62 25.94 -0.45
C TYR A 294 -10.13 24.57 -0.92
N ILE A 295 -9.99 23.51 -0.12
CA ILE A 295 -10.65 22.22 -0.34
C ILE A 295 -12.05 22.28 0.25
N MET A 296 -12.18 22.64 1.54
CA MET A 296 -13.46 22.74 2.27
C MET A 296 -14.50 23.61 1.55
N SER A 297 -14.10 24.77 1.03
CA SER A 297 -15.00 25.69 0.32
C SER A 297 -15.60 25.14 -0.99
N ARG A 298 -15.08 24.02 -1.49
CA ARG A 298 -15.59 23.32 -2.68
C ARG A 298 -16.45 22.11 -2.34
N MET A 299 -16.58 21.79 -1.05
CA MET A 299 -17.33 20.65 -0.53
C MET A 299 -18.67 21.11 0.04
N GLN A 300 -19.74 20.40 -0.29
CA GLN A 300 -21.07 20.65 0.28
C GLN A 300 -21.39 19.58 1.32
N LEU A 301 -21.57 19.98 2.57
CA LEU A 301 -22.02 19.06 3.63
C LEU A 301 -23.41 18.52 3.28
N VAL A 302 -23.57 17.20 3.24
CA VAL A 302 -24.84 16.55 2.96
C VAL A 302 -25.40 15.81 4.16
N GLU A 303 -24.54 15.13 4.94
CA GLU A 303 -24.96 14.36 6.11
C GLU A 303 -23.88 14.38 7.20
N GLN A 304 -24.31 14.23 8.45
CA GLN A 304 -23.43 14.02 9.59
C GLN A 304 -23.85 12.69 10.24
N MET A 305 -22.95 11.72 10.27
CA MET A 305 -23.26 10.39 10.79
C MET A 305 -22.04 9.77 11.45
N LYS A 306 -22.24 9.28 12.68
CA LYS A 306 -21.32 8.36 13.36
C LYS A 306 -19.87 8.88 13.48
N GLY A 307 -19.68 10.16 13.78
CA GLY A 307 -18.36 10.76 13.94
C GLY A 307 -17.74 11.25 12.63
N TYR A 308 -18.50 11.21 11.54
CA TYR A 308 -18.08 11.67 10.22
C TYR A 308 -19.03 12.74 9.66
N ASN A 309 -18.42 13.74 9.03
CA ASN A 309 -19.10 14.66 8.14
C ASN A 309 -18.95 14.16 6.69
N LEU A 310 -20.08 13.93 6.03
CA LEU A 310 -20.12 13.52 4.63
C LEU A 310 -20.38 14.73 3.75
N TYR A 311 -19.47 14.97 2.83
CA TYR A 311 -19.58 16.05 1.86
C TYR A 311 -19.74 15.50 0.44
N ILE A 312 -20.30 16.31 -0.44
CA ILE A 312 -20.33 16.08 -1.87
C ILE A 312 -19.50 17.13 -2.59
N VAL A 313 -18.71 16.68 -3.56
CA VAL A 313 -18.12 17.53 -4.60
C VAL A 313 -18.66 17.09 -5.96
N GLU A 314 -19.18 18.04 -6.75
CA GLU A 314 -19.76 17.73 -8.06
C GLU A 314 -18.74 17.22 -9.08
N LYS A 315 -17.47 17.59 -8.89
CA LYS A 315 -16.34 17.10 -9.65
C LYS A 315 -15.24 16.75 -8.67
N ASN A 316 -14.60 15.61 -8.88
CA ASN A 316 -13.46 15.21 -8.06
C ASN A 316 -12.39 16.32 -8.03
N ILE A 317 -12.00 16.73 -6.82
CA ILE A 317 -10.98 17.77 -6.59
C ILE A 317 -9.69 17.20 -6.00
N PHE A 318 -9.65 15.89 -5.73
CA PHE A 318 -8.51 15.21 -5.12
C PHE A 318 -7.59 14.65 -6.20
N ASP A 319 -6.29 14.75 -5.93
CA ASP A 319 -5.23 14.25 -6.79
C ASP A 319 -3.98 13.96 -5.96
N SER A 320 -3.43 12.77 -6.12
CA SER A 320 -2.30 12.24 -5.34
C SER A 320 -1.19 11.66 -6.20
N ILE A 321 -1.37 11.62 -7.51
CA ILE A 321 -0.37 11.11 -8.44
C ILE A 321 -0.28 12.11 -9.57
N SER A 322 0.92 12.64 -9.77
CA SER A 322 1.25 13.43 -10.95
C SER A 322 2.05 12.59 -11.93
N ALA A 323 1.50 12.37 -13.11
CA ALA A 323 2.13 11.63 -14.20
C ALA A 323 1.52 12.00 -15.56
N PHE A 324 2.25 11.85 -16.67
CA PHE A 324 1.71 12.04 -18.03
C PHE A 324 0.62 11.02 -18.40
N GLN A 325 0.79 9.80 -17.88
CA GLN A 325 -0.13 8.69 -18.03
C GLN A 325 0.22 7.64 -16.97
N ASN A 326 -0.79 6.89 -16.55
CA ASN A 326 -0.61 5.60 -15.89
C ASN A 326 -1.37 4.52 -16.68
N THR A 327 -1.22 3.25 -16.32
CA THR A 327 -1.83 2.10 -17.02
C THR A 327 -3.35 2.22 -17.24
N TRP A 328 -4.02 3.14 -16.54
CA TRP A 328 -5.46 3.23 -16.44
C TRP A 328 -6.11 4.44 -17.11
N THR A 329 -5.35 5.47 -17.48
CA THR A 329 -5.91 6.67 -18.13
C THR A 329 -5.02 7.18 -19.23
N LYS A 330 -5.64 7.69 -20.30
CA LYS A 330 -4.99 8.47 -21.36
C LYS A 330 -4.94 9.97 -21.02
N LYS A 331 -5.33 10.33 -19.81
CA LYS A 331 -5.50 11.72 -19.37
C LYS A 331 -5.13 11.86 -17.91
N SER A 332 -4.25 12.80 -17.59
CA SER A 332 -3.98 13.23 -16.22
C SER A 332 -4.41 14.67 -15.98
N ILE A 333 -4.75 14.98 -14.73
CA ILE A 333 -5.08 16.34 -14.31
C ILE A 333 -4.39 16.63 -12.99
N ASP A 334 -3.42 17.53 -13.04
CA ASP A 334 -2.71 18.04 -11.89
C ASP A 334 -3.26 19.41 -11.48
N PHE A 335 -3.43 19.62 -10.18
CA PHE A 335 -3.77 20.91 -9.59
C PHE A 335 -2.52 21.55 -8.96
N PRO A 336 -2.53 22.86 -8.69
CA PRO A 336 -1.44 23.50 -7.96
C PRO A 336 -1.18 22.91 -6.57
N TYR A 337 -2.15 22.21 -6.00
CA TYR A 337 -2.07 21.54 -4.70
C TYR A 337 -1.90 20.01 -4.81
N SER A 338 -1.68 19.48 -6.02
CA SER A 338 -1.35 18.06 -6.22
C SER A 338 -0.09 17.67 -5.45
N ALA A 339 0.07 16.37 -5.21
CA ALA A 339 1.17 15.84 -4.41
C ALA A 339 2.54 16.33 -4.93
N ASN A 340 3.40 16.78 -4.01
CA ASN A 340 4.78 17.20 -4.27
C ASN A 340 4.98 18.40 -5.22
N PHE A 341 3.93 19.18 -5.50
CA PHE A 341 4.08 20.46 -6.18
C PHE A 341 4.71 21.49 -5.24
N GLN A 342 5.67 22.26 -5.75
CA GLN A 342 6.21 23.43 -5.07
C GLN A 342 5.51 24.67 -5.63
N VAL A 343 4.89 25.45 -4.75
CA VAL A 343 4.13 26.64 -5.15
C VAL A 343 4.63 27.88 -4.42
N ASP A 344 4.73 28.98 -5.15
CA ASP A 344 4.98 30.31 -4.61
C ASP A 344 3.79 31.25 -4.89
N GLY A 345 2.95 31.42 -3.87
CA GLY A 345 1.69 32.15 -3.95
C GLY A 345 0.64 31.62 -2.98
N GLU A 346 -0.61 32.04 -3.16
CA GLU A 346 -1.74 31.62 -2.34
C GLU A 346 -2.78 30.89 -3.19
N ILE A 347 -3.25 29.74 -2.72
CA ILE A 347 -4.33 29.00 -3.38
C ILE A 347 -5.67 29.52 -2.88
N ASN A 348 -6.48 30.03 -3.80
CA ASN A 348 -7.78 30.59 -3.46
C ASN A 348 -8.87 29.52 -3.30
N ASN A 349 -10.07 29.91 -2.86
CA ASN A 349 -11.23 29.02 -2.64
C ASN A 349 -11.74 28.28 -3.91
N ARG A 350 -11.19 28.55 -5.09
CA ARG A 350 -11.46 27.79 -6.31
C ARG A 350 -10.40 26.72 -6.59
N GLY A 351 -9.38 26.60 -5.74
CA GLY A 351 -8.22 25.74 -5.96
C GLY A 351 -7.22 26.32 -6.95
N GLU A 352 -7.29 27.62 -7.28
CA GLU A 352 -6.36 28.27 -8.21
C GLU A 352 -5.21 28.94 -7.45
N LEU A 353 -3.97 28.71 -7.88
CA LEU A 353 -2.80 29.39 -7.36
C LEU A 353 -2.75 30.82 -7.88
N CYS A 354 -2.79 31.78 -6.96
CA CYS A 354 -2.65 33.21 -7.24
C CYS A 354 -1.18 33.59 -7.26
N VAL A 355 -0.68 33.97 -8.45
CA VAL A 355 0.70 34.40 -8.64
C VAL A 355 0.94 35.76 -8.00
N LYS A 356 2.08 35.89 -7.31
CA LYS A 356 2.47 37.12 -6.61
C LYS A 356 2.83 38.25 -7.59
N PRO A 357 2.71 39.53 -7.19
CA PRO A 357 3.06 40.68 -8.04
C PRO A 357 4.50 40.66 -8.57
N GLU A 358 5.43 40.06 -7.83
CA GLU A 358 6.85 39.99 -8.18
C GLU A 358 7.15 39.05 -9.37
N GLY A 359 6.18 38.21 -9.77
CA GLY A 359 6.39 37.18 -10.79
C GLY A 359 7.29 36.05 -10.29
N GLY A 360 8.18 35.55 -11.14
CA GLY A 360 9.13 34.49 -10.81
C GLY A 360 8.64 33.11 -11.25
N THR A 361 8.96 32.06 -10.48
CA THR A 361 8.54 30.68 -10.76
C THR A 361 7.44 30.26 -9.78
N PRO A 362 6.17 30.64 -10.00
CA PRO A 362 5.09 30.34 -9.06
C PRO A 362 4.78 28.86 -8.89
N LEU A 363 5.12 28.00 -9.86
CA LEU A 363 4.78 26.58 -9.80
C LEU A 363 5.89 25.73 -10.40
N ILE A 364 6.34 24.74 -9.61
CA ILE A 364 7.18 23.63 -10.05
C ILE A 364 6.41 22.35 -9.71
N GLY A 365 6.09 21.57 -10.74
CA GLY A 365 5.38 20.30 -10.60
C GLY A 365 6.24 19.21 -9.97
N ALA A 366 5.59 18.12 -9.57
CA ALA A 366 6.29 16.94 -9.10
C ALA A 366 7.15 16.32 -10.23
N PRO A 367 8.28 15.67 -9.90
CA PRO A 367 9.03 14.90 -10.86
C PRO A 367 8.21 13.70 -11.37
N MET A 368 8.13 13.56 -12.69
CA MET A 368 7.38 12.52 -13.39
C MET A 368 8.36 11.65 -14.17
N THR A 369 8.30 10.34 -13.92
CA THR A 369 9.12 9.35 -14.61
C THR A 369 8.69 9.16 -16.06
N LYS A 370 9.64 8.78 -16.90
CA LYS A 370 9.45 8.53 -18.32
C LYS A 370 8.27 7.60 -18.60
N ASN A 371 7.42 8.04 -19.52
CA ASN A 371 6.34 7.24 -20.07
C ASN A 371 6.31 7.40 -21.60
N ASP A 372 6.35 6.28 -22.31
CA ASP A 372 6.38 6.27 -23.76
C ASP A 372 5.04 6.72 -24.34
N GLY A 373 5.07 7.76 -25.15
CA GLY A 373 3.87 8.33 -25.75
C GLY A 373 4.08 9.74 -26.27
N ASN A 374 3.13 10.17 -27.10
CA ASN A 374 2.97 11.56 -27.48
C ASN A 374 1.86 12.18 -26.64
N TYR A 375 2.10 13.36 -26.09
CA TYR A 375 1.20 14.02 -25.16
C TYR A 375 0.93 15.46 -25.60
N LYS A 376 -0.33 15.87 -25.47
CA LYS A 376 -0.73 17.27 -25.52
C LYS A 376 -0.85 17.78 -24.09
N VAL A 377 -0.06 18.79 -23.73
CA VAL A 377 -0.05 19.35 -22.37
C VAL A 377 -0.68 20.73 -22.37
N THR A 378 -1.67 20.91 -21.51
CA THR A 378 -2.48 22.14 -21.43
C THR A 378 -2.42 22.71 -20.02
N LEU A 379 -1.81 23.89 -19.87
CA LEU A 379 -1.94 24.72 -18.68
C LEU A 379 -3.25 25.51 -18.74
N LYS A 380 -4.15 25.34 -17.76
CA LYS A 380 -5.36 26.15 -17.61
C LYS A 380 -5.11 27.28 -16.62
N TYR A 381 -5.46 28.50 -17.01
CA TYR A 381 -5.25 29.67 -16.16
C TYR A 381 -6.31 30.75 -16.37
N ARG A 382 -6.31 31.75 -15.49
CA ARG A 382 -7.12 32.96 -15.57
C ARG A 382 -6.27 34.17 -15.25
N GLN A 383 -6.71 35.32 -15.74
CA GLN A 383 -6.10 36.61 -15.39
C GLN A 383 -7.16 37.51 -14.76
N ARG A 384 -6.87 38.08 -13.60
CA ARG A 384 -7.82 38.93 -12.87
C ARG A 384 -7.79 40.37 -13.37
N GLY A 385 -8.90 40.84 -13.95
CA GLY A 385 -9.08 42.23 -14.39
C GLY A 385 -10.21 42.35 -15.41
N LYS A 386 -10.88 43.51 -15.49
CA LYS A 386 -12.00 43.71 -16.43
C LYS A 386 -11.58 44.16 -17.84
N ASN A 387 -10.33 44.59 -18.05
CA ASN A 387 -9.82 45.11 -19.32
C ASN A 387 -8.35 44.67 -19.52
N ASN A 388 -8.09 43.37 -19.56
CA ASN A 388 -6.73 42.89 -19.83
C ASN A 388 -6.45 43.07 -21.33
N GLU A 389 -5.35 43.72 -21.67
CA GLU A 389 -4.92 43.85 -23.07
C GLU A 389 -4.68 42.47 -23.66
N PRO A 390 -5.35 42.07 -24.75
CA PRO A 390 -5.17 40.75 -25.33
C PRO A 390 -3.76 40.59 -25.88
N ASN A 391 -3.25 39.36 -25.88
CA ASN A 391 -1.95 38.98 -26.44
C ASN A 391 -0.71 39.61 -25.78
N VAL A 392 -0.84 40.10 -24.54
CA VAL A 392 0.33 40.44 -23.70
C VAL A 392 0.91 39.16 -23.10
N LYS A 393 2.21 38.94 -23.21
CA LYS A 393 2.90 37.80 -22.59
C LYS A 393 2.89 37.95 -21.06
N LEU A 394 2.21 37.03 -20.40
CA LEU A 394 2.11 36.92 -18.94
C LEU A 394 3.21 36.05 -18.33
N GLY A 395 3.88 35.23 -19.14
CA GLY A 395 4.83 34.25 -18.64
C GLY A 395 5.06 33.14 -19.65
N GLU A 396 5.65 32.05 -19.19
CA GLU A 396 5.95 30.86 -19.97
C GLU A 396 5.57 29.61 -19.18
N PHE A 397 5.13 28.59 -19.90
CA PHE A 397 4.86 27.25 -19.37
C PHE A 397 5.84 26.27 -20.00
N HIS A 398 6.60 25.57 -19.17
CA HIS A 398 7.69 24.69 -19.58
C HIS A 398 7.45 23.24 -19.15
N ILE A 399 8.02 22.33 -19.93
CA ILE A 399 8.34 20.97 -19.51
C ILE A 399 9.86 20.89 -19.43
N THR A 400 10.38 20.60 -18.24
CA THR A 400 11.79 20.70 -17.89
C THR A 400 12.33 19.34 -17.45
N ALA A 401 13.52 18.97 -17.88
CA ALA A 401 14.20 17.76 -17.43
C ALA A 401 14.75 17.92 -15.99
N ALA A 402 15.10 16.81 -15.34
CA ALA A 402 15.66 16.84 -13.97
C ALA A 402 16.96 17.65 -13.82
N ASP A 403 17.70 17.86 -14.92
CA ASP A 403 18.92 18.69 -14.97
C ASP A 403 18.64 20.21 -15.12
N GLY A 404 17.36 20.62 -15.20
CA GLY A 404 16.94 22.01 -15.38
C GLY A 404 16.85 22.47 -16.84
N ARG A 405 17.09 21.58 -17.82
CA ARG A 405 16.96 21.91 -19.24
C ARG A 405 15.50 21.93 -19.68
N VAL A 406 15.07 23.05 -20.25
CA VAL A 406 13.74 23.20 -20.85
C VAL A 406 13.66 22.37 -22.13
N LEU A 407 12.74 21.41 -22.17
CA LEU A 407 12.51 20.54 -23.32
C LEU A 407 11.47 21.13 -24.27
N ARG A 408 10.39 21.68 -23.73
CA ARG A 408 9.34 22.37 -24.49
C ARG A 408 8.85 23.58 -23.71
N SER A 409 8.42 24.61 -24.42
CA SER A 409 7.86 25.81 -23.83
C SER A 409 6.72 26.37 -24.67
N VAL A 410 5.82 27.10 -24.02
CA VAL A 410 4.77 27.89 -24.66
C VAL A 410 4.51 29.15 -23.86
N ASP A 411 4.22 30.25 -24.55
CA ASP A 411 3.89 31.51 -23.91
C ASP A 411 2.50 31.47 -23.26
N ILE A 412 2.40 32.05 -22.06
CA ILE A 412 1.14 32.29 -21.37
C ILE A 412 0.66 33.68 -21.79
N MET A 413 -0.47 33.76 -22.50
CA MET A 413 -0.93 35.00 -23.11
C MET A 413 -2.17 35.58 -22.42
N SER A 414 -2.18 36.90 -22.28
CA SER A 414 -3.34 37.66 -21.80
C SER A 414 -4.53 37.51 -22.76
N GLY A 415 -5.73 37.45 -22.20
CA GLY A 415 -6.98 37.21 -22.94
C GLY A 415 -7.24 35.74 -23.30
N GLN A 416 -6.27 34.85 -23.11
CA GLN A 416 -6.45 33.41 -23.27
C GLN A 416 -6.76 32.73 -21.92
N ARG A 417 -7.23 31.47 -21.98
CA ARG A 417 -7.53 30.64 -20.81
C ARG A 417 -6.65 29.40 -20.71
N THR A 418 -5.84 29.16 -21.73
CA THR A 418 -5.03 27.96 -21.88
C THR A 418 -3.74 28.26 -22.61
N ALA A 419 -2.63 27.69 -22.15
CA ALA A 419 -1.38 27.62 -22.89
C ALA A 419 -1.11 26.15 -23.20
N VAL A 420 -0.78 25.84 -24.47
CA VAL A 420 -0.80 24.46 -24.98
C VAL A 420 0.55 24.12 -25.59
N ILE A 421 1.18 23.08 -25.08
CA ILE A 421 2.27 22.37 -25.74
C ILE A 421 1.59 21.26 -26.57
N PRO A 422 1.53 21.40 -27.91
CA PRO A 422 0.67 20.57 -28.74
C PRO A 422 1.14 19.11 -28.83
N GLU A 423 2.45 18.89 -28.68
CA GLU A 423 3.08 17.57 -28.77
C GLU A 423 4.35 17.54 -27.91
N PHE A 424 4.41 16.56 -27.02
CA PHE A 424 5.55 16.25 -26.18
C PHE A 424 5.75 14.74 -26.13
N HIS A 425 7.00 14.29 -26.29
CA HIS A 425 7.45 12.94 -26.02
C HIS A 425 8.77 13.02 -25.26
N PHE A 426 9.07 11.98 -24.49
CA PHE A 426 10.34 11.86 -23.80
C PHE A 426 11.46 11.61 -24.82
N GLU A 427 12.45 12.51 -24.86
CA GLU A 427 13.65 12.38 -25.69
C GLU A 427 14.59 11.28 -25.14
N ASP A 428 15.48 10.76 -25.99
CA ASP A 428 16.45 9.75 -25.57
C ASP A 428 17.35 10.28 -24.44
N GLY A 429 17.50 9.48 -23.39
CA GLY A 429 18.27 9.83 -22.19
C GLY A 429 17.54 10.73 -21.18
N ILE A 430 16.28 11.09 -21.43
CA ILE A 430 15.43 11.78 -20.45
C ILE A 430 14.57 10.76 -19.70
N GLU A 431 14.93 10.49 -18.44
CA GLU A 431 14.20 9.55 -17.58
C GLU A 431 13.15 10.22 -16.69
N GLU A 432 13.24 11.54 -16.50
CA GLU A 432 12.37 12.29 -15.60
C GLU A 432 12.21 13.74 -16.08
N VAL A 433 10.97 14.25 -15.97
CA VAL A 433 10.62 15.64 -16.28
C VAL A 433 9.67 16.21 -15.23
N HIS A 434 9.53 17.53 -15.18
CA HIS A 434 8.53 18.21 -14.38
C HIS A 434 7.94 19.40 -15.15
N TYR A 435 6.80 19.89 -14.67
CA TYR A 435 6.20 21.12 -15.16
C TYR A 435 6.82 22.33 -14.47
N GLU A 436 7.02 23.42 -15.19
CA GLU A 436 7.46 24.69 -14.60
C GLU A 436 6.63 25.83 -15.21
N VAL A 437 6.16 26.75 -14.36
CA VAL A 437 5.49 27.97 -14.80
C VAL A 437 6.34 29.16 -14.36
N ILE A 438 6.74 29.99 -15.32
CA ILE A 438 7.42 31.26 -15.10
C ILE A 438 6.43 32.38 -15.37
N ALA A 439 6.29 33.34 -14.46
CA ALA A 439 5.37 34.45 -14.57
C ALA A 439 6.09 35.80 -14.56
N ASN A 440 5.62 36.70 -15.41
CA ASN A 440 6.04 38.10 -15.42
C ASN A 440 5.44 38.85 -14.22
N GLN A 441 6.05 39.99 -13.90
CA GLN A 441 5.58 40.88 -12.83
C GLN A 441 4.18 41.43 -13.12
N ASN A 442 3.40 41.60 -12.05
CA ASN A 442 2.10 42.28 -12.04
C ASN A 442 1.04 41.70 -13.00
N THR A 443 1.17 40.42 -13.36
CA THR A 443 0.29 39.76 -14.33
C THR A 443 -1.10 39.46 -13.80
N ARG A 444 -1.25 39.35 -12.47
CA ARG A 444 -2.47 38.88 -11.80
C ARG A 444 -2.94 37.52 -12.32
N LEU A 445 -1.97 36.68 -12.69
CA LEU A 445 -2.15 35.33 -13.19
C LEU A 445 -2.68 34.41 -12.07
N ARG A 446 -3.58 33.50 -12.44
CA ARG A 446 -4.10 32.44 -11.60
C ARG A 446 -4.01 31.11 -12.31
N ILE A 447 -3.23 30.19 -11.78
CA ILE A 447 -3.04 28.86 -12.37
C ILE A 447 -4.10 27.92 -11.80
N ALA A 448 -4.85 27.24 -12.66
CA ALA A 448 -5.98 26.41 -12.25
C ALA A 448 -5.65 24.91 -12.25
N SER A 449 -5.04 24.41 -13.32
CA SER A 449 -4.64 23.00 -13.45
C SER A 449 -3.69 22.81 -14.63
N ILE A 450 -2.95 21.72 -14.65
CA ILE A 450 -2.20 21.22 -15.80
C ILE A 450 -2.86 19.91 -16.21
N GLN A 451 -3.06 19.71 -17.51
CA GLN A 451 -3.69 18.50 -18.05
C GLN A 451 -2.78 17.94 -19.15
N ALA A 452 -2.41 16.66 -19.04
CA ALA A 452 -1.77 15.94 -20.14
C ALA A 452 -2.77 14.96 -20.75
N ASP A 453 -2.95 15.04 -22.07
CA ASP A 453 -3.77 14.11 -22.85
C ASP A 453 -2.86 13.31 -23.78
N TYR A 454 -2.92 11.98 -23.71
CA TYR A 454 -2.24 11.08 -24.64
C TYR A 454 -2.83 11.23 -26.04
N ILE A 455 -1.96 11.41 -27.03
CA ILE A 455 -2.30 11.53 -28.44
C ILE A 455 -2.21 10.12 -29.04
N GLU A 456 -3.35 9.53 -29.42
CA GLU A 456 -3.35 8.30 -30.20
C GLU A 456 -2.80 8.59 -31.60
N GLU A 457 -1.72 7.91 -31.97
CA GLU A 457 -1.31 7.84 -33.37
C GLU A 457 -2.41 7.11 -34.14
N ASN A 458 -3.03 7.80 -35.11
CA ASN A 458 -3.92 7.16 -36.07
C ASN A 458 -3.11 6.06 -36.79
N LYS A 459 -3.39 4.80 -36.46
CA LYS A 459 -2.83 3.64 -37.15
C LYS A 459 -3.37 3.49 -38.56
#